data_AF-A0A914FPP8-F1
#
_entry.id   AF-A0A914FPP8-F1
#
_cell.length_a   1.000
_cell.length_b   1.000
_cell.length_c   1.000
_cell.angle_alpha   90.00
_cell.angle_beta   90.00
_cell.angle_gamma   90.00
#
_symmetry.space_group_name_H-M   'P 1'
#
loop_
_entity.id
_entity.type
_entity.pdbx_description
1 polymer ?
#
loop_
_entity_poly.entity_id
_entity_poly.type
_entity_poly.pdbx_seq_one_letter_code
_entity_poly.pdbx_strand_id
1 'polypeptide(L)'
;MFKRHCITINYLNGNSDIEYLLFVDADMGIINPRHRIEDYIDPKYDMLFYERIYDYEIVAGSFLINDWEGVFDYVACARSLLNDRLIFGKIKVLSKKSRSSWARDGWLTNSTWSPKDFILHGWKSIFLDQPGFAMWTTPFVPHVKFRLSQCDSYANPFKDWKYKPDVKRSDKDIEKKLNNISMRVRKEYNIRLKRIWNNPLLS
;
A
#
# COMPACT_ATOMS: atom_id res chain seq x y z
N MET A 1 2.75 -1.35 9.34
CA MET A 1 3.85 -1.44 8.34
C MET A 1 3.66 -0.51 7.14
N PHE A 2 2.62 -0.63 6.29
CA PHE A 2 2.54 0.20 5.06
C PHE A 2 2.06 1.66 5.27
N LYS A 3 1.31 1.95 6.34
CA LYS A 3 0.84 3.32 6.62
C LYS A 3 2.00 4.29 6.86
N ARG A 4 3.04 3.88 7.57
CA ARG A 4 4.26 4.69 7.80
C ARG A 4 4.98 5.00 6.51
N HIS A 5 5.30 3.99 5.70
CA HIS A 5 5.87 4.20 4.36
C HIS A 5 5.02 5.14 3.49
N CYS A 6 3.69 5.08 3.57
CA CYS A 6 2.81 5.99 2.84
C CYS A 6 2.76 7.42 3.43
N ILE A 7 2.87 7.59 4.74
CA ILE A 7 2.96 8.92 5.36
C ILE A 7 4.30 9.52 5.03
N THR A 8 5.37 8.74 5.23
CA THR A 8 6.73 9.02 4.76
C THR A 8 6.56 9.52 3.35
N ILE A 9 6.09 8.69 2.38
CA ILE A 9 5.42 8.91 1.04
C ILE A 9 4.83 10.27 0.63
N ASN A 10 4.11 10.90 1.54
CA ASN A 10 3.45 12.16 1.20
C ASN A 10 4.30 13.34 1.65
N TYR A 11 5.11 13.15 2.69
CA TYR A 11 5.90 14.20 3.31
C TYR A 11 7.07 14.69 2.42
N LEU A 12 8.03 13.85 2.01
CA LEU A 12 9.14 14.25 1.11
C LEU A 12 8.69 14.78 -0.29
N ASN A 13 7.43 14.64 -0.69
CA ASN A 13 6.87 14.95 -2.02
C ASN A 13 6.30 16.36 -1.95
N GLY A 14 5.71 16.70 -0.80
CA GLY A 14 5.33 18.06 -0.47
C GLY A 14 6.49 18.93 0.00
N ASN A 15 7.66 18.35 0.30
CA ASN A 15 8.81 19.05 0.89
C ASN A 15 10.11 18.61 0.20
N SER A 16 10.38 19.16 -0.99
CA SER A 16 11.55 18.83 -1.82
C SER A 16 12.89 19.33 -1.26
N ASP A 17 12.85 20.15 -0.22
CA ASP A 17 14.00 20.67 0.52
C ASP A 17 14.58 19.67 1.53
N ILE A 18 13.87 18.57 1.80
CA ILE A 18 14.34 17.54 2.72
C ILE A 18 15.32 16.61 2.00
N GLU A 19 16.57 16.60 2.48
CA GLU A 19 17.60 15.67 2.00
C GLU A 19 17.42 14.27 2.56
N TYR A 20 17.12 14.16 3.87
CA TYR A 20 16.88 12.90 4.55
C TYR A 20 15.72 13.02 5.53
N LEU A 21 14.89 11.98 5.57
CA LEU A 21 13.84 11.82 6.57
C LEU A 21 14.14 10.60 7.43
N LEU A 22 14.21 10.82 8.75
CA LEU A 22 14.19 9.75 9.74
C LEU A 22 12.74 9.48 10.14
N PHE A 23 12.25 8.28 9.84
CA PHE A 23 11.00 7.80 10.41
C PHE A 23 11.26 7.17 11.77
N VAL A 24 10.42 7.45 12.77
CA VAL A 24 10.53 6.91 14.13
C VAL A 24 9.13 6.49 14.61
N ASP A 25 8.98 5.26 15.07
CA ASP A 25 7.73 4.77 15.69
C ASP A 25 7.49 5.48 17.05
N ALA A 26 6.23 5.52 17.48
CA ALA A 26 5.81 6.31 18.65
C ALA A 26 6.36 5.81 20.01
N ASP A 27 6.94 4.61 20.05
CA ASP A 27 7.49 3.94 21.23
C ASP A 27 9.02 3.97 21.29
N MET A 28 9.66 4.82 20.46
CA MET A 28 11.12 4.98 20.44
C MET A 28 11.54 6.32 21.04
N GLY A 29 12.64 6.32 21.81
CA GLY A 29 13.17 7.50 22.48
C GLY A 29 14.66 7.72 22.19
N ILE A 30 15.06 8.98 22.06
CA ILE A 30 16.47 9.38 21.94
C ILE A 30 17.07 9.42 23.35
N ILE A 31 18.13 8.63 23.59
CA ILE A 31 18.76 8.53 24.91
C ILE A 31 20.12 9.25 25.01
N ASN A 32 20.82 9.44 23.89
CA ASN A 32 22.14 10.05 23.87
C ASN A 32 22.20 11.23 22.88
N PRO A 33 21.99 12.47 23.35
CA PRO A 33 21.99 13.65 22.49
C PRO A 33 23.39 14.11 22.06
N ARG A 34 24.46 13.36 22.41
CA ARG A 34 25.82 13.66 21.94
C ARG A 34 26.09 13.11 20.53
N HIS A 35 25.24 12.22 20.03
CA HIS A 35 25.32 11.73 18.66
C HIS A 35 24.42 12.53 17.74
N ARG A 36 24.87 12.70 16.50
CA ARG A 36 24.11 13.31 15.43
C ARG A 36 23.43 12.20 14.62
N ILE A 37 22.25 12.47 14.06
CA ILE A 37 21.61 11.49 13.20
C ILE A 37 22.39 11.30 11.89
N GLU A 38 23.08 12.36 11.48
CA GLU A 38 23.94 12.44 10.31
C GLU A 38 25.10 11.45 10.37
N ASP A 39 25.54 11.07 11.58
CA ASP A 39 26.59 10.06 11.78
C ASP A 39 26.16 8.66 11.29
N TYR A 40 24.85 8.43 11.13
CA TYR A 40 24.26 7.16 10.68
C TYR A 40 23.85 7.17 9.20
N ILE A 41 24.01 8.29 8.50
CA ILE A 41 23.69 8.39 7.08
C ILE A 41 24.82 7.77 6.25
N ASP A 42 24.45 6.86 5.35
CA ASP A 42 25.33 6.41 4.27
C ASP A 42 24.75 6.89 2.93
N PRO A 43 25.35 7.91 2.30
CA PRO A 43 24.81 8.55 1.10
C PRO A 43 24.86 7.65 -0.14
N LYS A 44 25.47 6.46 -0.05
CA LYS A 44 25.43 5.45 -1.12
C LYS A 44 24.08 4.76 -1.24
N TYR A 45 23.25 4.81 -0.21
CA TYR A 45 21.99 4.08 -0.14
C TYR A 45 20.80 5.02 0.01
N ASP A 46 19.74 4.73 -0.74
CA ASP A 46 18.53 5.55 -0.72
C ASP A 46 17.69 5.34 0.56
N MET A 47 17.85 4.18 1.19
CA MET A 47 17.07 3.76 2.36
C MET A 47 17.92 2.87 3.27
N LEU A 48 17.90 3.16 4.57
CA LEU A 48 18.67 2.43 5.58
C LEU A 48 17.75 1.86 6.66
N PHE A 49 17.90 0.55 6.87
CA PHE A 49 17.27 -0.19 7.96
C PHE A 49 18.36 -0.78 8.86
N TYR A 50 17.94 -1.28 10.01
CA TYR A 50 18.78 -2.04 10.93
C TYR A 50 18.01 -3.25 11.46
N GLU A 51 18.73 -4.24 11.98
CA GLU A 51 18.13 -5.45 12.57
C GLU A 51 17.83 -5.25 14.06
N ARG A 52 16.78 -5.89 14.56
CA ARG A 52 16.57 -6.02 16.02
C ARG A 52 17.60 -6.99 16.60
N ILE A 53 17.91 -6.81 17.89
CA ILE A 53 18.88 -7.66 18.60
C ILE A 53 18.25 -8.98 19.06
N TYR A 54 16.98 -8.96 19.49
CA TYR A 54 16.34 -10.14 20.12
C TYR A 54 15.65 -11.07 19.12
N ASP A 55 15.43 -10.62 17.88
CA ASP A 55 14.92 -11.40 16.77
C ASP A 55 15.56 -10.95 15.45
N TYR A 56 15.48 -11.79 14.41
CA TYR A 56 15.99 -11.48 13.07
C TYR A 56 15.05 -10.52 12.30
N GLU A 57 14.36 -9.61 13.00
CA GLU A 57 13.48 -8.64 12.38
C GLU A 57 14.30 -7.49 11.78
N ILE A 58 14.11 -7.21 10.49
CA ILE A 58 14.50 -5.93 9.89
C ILE A 58 13.54 -4.86 10.42
N VAL A 59 14.05 -3.90 11.18
CA VAL A 59 13.24 -2.89 11.86
C VAL A 59 12.55 -1.99 10.84
N ALA A 60 11.28 -2.27 10.57
CA ALA A 60 10.46 -1.41 9.72
C ALA A 60 9.87 -0.21 10.48
N GLY A 61 10.13 -0.10 11.79
CA GLY A 61 9.61 0.94 12.69
C GLY A 61 10.47 2.19 12.80
N SER A 62 11.71 2.14 12.31
CA SER A 62 12.59 3.30 12.21
C SER A 62 13.58 3.09 11.07
N PHE A 63 13.70 4.08 10.19
CA PHE A 63 14.54 4.00 9.01
C PHE A 63 14.89 5.41 8.50
N LEU A 64 16.05 5.53 7.85
CA LEU A 64 16.44 6.72 7.11
C LEU A 64 16.09 6.54 5.64
N ILE A 65 15.66 7.62 4.99
CA ILE A 65 15.34 7.64 3.56
C ILE A 65 15.60 9.01 2.96
N ASN A 66 16.13 9.05 1.74
CA ASN A 66 16.34 10.30 0.97
C ASN A 66 15.54 10.37 -0.34
N ASP A 67 15.03 9.23 -0.83
CA ASP A 67 14.29 9.14 -2.09
C ASP A 67 13.06 8.23 -1.94
N TRP A 68 11.93 8.70 -2.44
CA TRP A 68 10.70 7.96 -2.55
C TRP A 68 10.78 6.65 -3.30
N GLU A 69 11.59 6.61 -4.36
CA GLU A 69 11.75 5.39 -5.11
C GLU A 69 12.38 4.29 -4.26
N GLY A 70 13.19 4.65 -3.25
CA GLY A 70 13.77 3.72 -2.28
C GLY A 70 12.72 2.85 -1.57
N VAL A 71 11.54 3.39 -1.25
CA VAL A 71 10.45 2.59 -0.65
C VAL A 71 9.94 1.53 -1.63
N PHE A 72 9.75 1.91 -2.89
CA PHE A 72 9.22 0.97 -3.86
C PHE A 72 10.28 -0.04 -4.34
N ASP A 73 11.54 0.36 -4.35
CA ASP A 73 12.67 -0.53 -4.55
C ASP A 73 12.77 -1.53 -3.40
N TYR A 74 12.59 -1.10 -2.14
CA TYR A 74 12.46 -2.01 -1.00
C TYR A 74 11.33 -3.02 -1.19
N VAL A 75 10.14 -2.57 -1.62
CA VAL A 75 9.01 -3.49 -1.90
C VAL A 75 9.36 -4.48 -3.02
N ALA A 76 10.04 -4.03 -4.07
CA ALA A 76 10.46 -4.89 -5.17
C ALA A 76 11.52 -5.90 -4.72
N CYS A 77 12.54 -5.44 -3.98
CA CYS A 77 13.60 -6.24 -3.40
C CYS A 77 13.05 -7.34 -2.49
N ALA A 78 12.21 -6.98 -1.51
CA ALA A 78 11.61 -7.94 -0.58
C ALA A 78 10.82 -9.03 -1.32
N ARG A 79 10.09 -8.67 -2.38
CA ARG A 79 9.39 -9.64 -3.22
C ARG A 79 10.32 -10.53 -4.03
N SER A 80 11.42 -9.98 -4.53
CA SER A 80 12.45 -10.71 -5.26
C SER A 80 13.21 -11.69 -4.37
N LEU A 81 13.56 -11.31 -3.14
CA LEU A 81 14.23 -12.17 -2.15
C LEU A 81 13.36 -13.37 -1.77
N LEU A 82 12.04 -13.17 -1.71
CA LEU A 82 11.05 -14.24 -1.57
C LEU A 82 10.91 -15.12 -2.84
N ASN A 83 11.74 -14.90 -3.86
CA ASN A 83 11.70 -15.52 -5.19
C ASN A 83 10.31 -15.45 -5.82
N ASP A 84 9.63 -14.32 -5.61
CA ASP A 84 8.24 -14.10 -5.98
C ASP A 84 7.25 -15.18 -5.49
N ARG A 85 7.65 -16.04 -4.55
CA ARG A 85 6.82 -17.12 -4.03
C ARG A 85 5.63 -16.57 -3.26
N LEU A 86 4.57 -17.34 -3.28
CA LEU A 86 3.31 -17.04 -2.61
C LEU A 86 2.98 -18.04 -1.50
N ILE A 87 3.75 -19.11 -1.34
CA ILE A 87 3.51 -20.16 -0.36
C ILE A 87 4.83 -20.49 0.34
N PHE A 88 4.82 -20.47 1.67
CA PHE A 88 5.95 -20.74 2.56
C PHE A 88 5.46 -21.63 3.70
N GLY A 89 5.42 -22.94 3.47
CA GLY A 89 4.83 -23.89 4.42
C GLY A 89 3.38 -23.55 4.73
N LYS A 90 3.11 -23.12 5.98
CA LYS A 90 1.77 -22.72 6.43
C LYS A 90 1.39 -21.26 6.14
N ILE A 91 2.29 -20.48 5.54
CA ILE A 91 2.07 -19.06 5.21
C ILE A 91 1.76 -18.94 3.71
N LYS A 92 0.71 -18.19 3.36
CA LYS A 92 0.31 -17.95 1.98
C LYS A 92 0.01 -16.48 1.72
N VAL A 93 0.63 -15.93 0.68
CA VAL A 93 0.32 -14.62 0.11
C VAL A 93 -0.68 -14.83 -1.04
N LEU A 94 -1.85 -14.19 -0.96
CA LEU A 94 -2.84 -14.28 -2.03
C LEU A 94 -2.44 -13.39 -3.20
N SER A 95 -2.52 -13.92 -4.42
CA SER A 95 -2.13 -13.16 -5.60
C SER A 95 -3.12 -12.02 -5.87
N LYS A 96 -2.64 -10.96 -6.54
CA LYS A 96 -3.44 -9.79 -6.94
C LYS A 96 -4.64 -10.14 -7.83
N LYS A 97 -4.63 -11.33 -8.47
CA LYS A 97 -5.71 -11.85 -9.33
C LYS A 97 -6.49 -12.99 -8.68
N SER A 98 -6.12 -13.36 -7.45
CA SER A 98 -6.77 -14.46 -6.76
C SER A 98 -8.20 -14.08 -6.41
N ARG A 99 -9.14 -14.96 -6.74
CA ARG A 99 -10.54 -14.87 -6.29
C ARG A 99 -10.67 -14.98 -4.76
N SER A 100 -9.60 -15.35 -4.07
CA SER A 100 -9.57 -15.50 -2.62
C SER A 100 -9.12 -14.23 -1.88
N SER A 101 -8.56 -13.23 -2.59
CA SER A 101 -8.19 -11.95 -1.99
C SER A 101 -9.45 -11.18 -1.61
N TRP A 102 -9.55 -10.75 -0.36
CA TRP A 102 -10.76 -10.12 0.17
C TRP A 102 -10.83 -8.61 -0.04
N ALA A 103 -9.73 -7.97 -0.46
CA ALA A 103 -9.66 -6.52 -0.64
C ALA A 103 -8.87 -6.11 -1.89
N ARG A 104 -9.27 -5.00 -2.50
CA ARG A 104 -8.48 -4.26 -3.50
C ARG A 104 -8.72 -2.77 -3.41
N ASP A 105 -7.79 -1.96 -3.88
CA ASP A 105 -7.97 -0.51 -3.97
C ASP A 105 -9.13 -0.13 -4.90
N GLY A 106 -10.10 0.65 -4.40
CA GLY A 106 -11.30 1.05 -5.13
C GLY A 106 -11.01 2.08 -6.23
N TRP A 107 -10.02 2.94 -6.03
CA TRP A 107 -9.64 3.98 -7.00
C TRP A 107 -9.07 3.38 -8.31
N LEU A 108 -8.56 2.13 -8.28
CA LEU A 108 -8.07 1.43 -9.48
C LEU A 108 -9.16 1.21 -10.55
N THR A 109 -10.42 1.23 -10.15
CA THR A 109 -11.56 1.02 -11.04
C THR A 109 -12.55 2.18 -10.99
N ASN A 110 -12.13 3.36 -10.51
CA ASN A 110 -12.98 4.53 -10.30
C ASN A 110 -14.20 4.19 -9.42
N SER A 111 -13.96 3.50 -8.31
CA SER A 111 -14.98 3.05 -7.34
C SER A 111 -16.01 2.05 -7.88
N THR A 112 -15.87 1.59 -9.14
CA THR A 112 -16.71 0.51 -9.68
C THR A 112 -16.30 -0.86 -9.14
N TRP A 113 -17.25 -1.77 -8.95
CA TRP A 113 -17.04 -3.09 -8.34
C TRP A 113 -17.92 -4.16 -8.99
N SER A 114 -17.61 -5.43 -8.77
CA SER A 114 -18.39 -6.57 -9.24
C SER A 114 -18.79 -7.52 -8.10
N PRO A 115 -19.72 -8.47 -8.31
CA PRO A 115 -20.12 -9.43 -7.28
C PRO A 115 -18.98 -10.25 -6.63
N LYS A 116 -17.80 -10.31 -7.25
CA LYS A 116 -16.60 -10.95 -6.67
C LYS A 116 -15.87 -10.08 -5.66
N ASP A 117 -16.08 -8.78 -5.66
CA ASP A 117 -15.44 -7.87 -4.73
C ASP A 117 -16.09 -7.98 -3.35
N PHE A 118 -15.27 -8.05 -2.30
CA PHE A 118 -15.75 -8.02 -0.92
C PHE A 118 -15.43 -6.69 -0.23
N ILE A 119 -14.17 -6.24 -0.26
CA ILE A 119 -13.74 -4.97 0.33
C ILE A 119 -13.07 -4.09 -0.72
N LEU A 120 -13.55 -2.85 -0.85
CA LEU A 120 -12.79 -1.79 -1.52
C LEU A 120 -11.98 -1.02 -0.48
N HIS A 121 -10.67 -1.05 -0.63
CA HIS A 121 -9.72 -0.29 0.15
C HIS A 121 -9.54 1.13 -0.44
N GLY A 122 -9.03 2.06 0.37
CA GLY A 122 -8.66 3.40 -0.07
C GLY A 122 -9.74 4.47 0.12
N TRP A 123 -10.83 4.18 0.84
CA TRP A 123 -11.90 5.15 1.16
C TRP A 123 -11.50 6.16 2.24
N LYS A 124 -10.48 6.98 1.98
CA LYS A 124 -10.12 8.08 2.87
C LYS A 124 -10.99 9.30 2.57
N SER A 125 -11.60 9.89 3.59
CA SER A 125 -12.50 11.04 3.44
C SER A 125 -11.87 12.22 2.69
N ILE A 126 -10.58 12.47 2.90
CA ILE A 126 -9.82 13.51 2.21
C ILE A 126 -9.76 13.36 0.68
N PHE A 127 -10.04 12.16 0.15
CA PHE A 127 -10.04 11.87 -1.29
C PHE A 127 -11.44 11.63 -1.86
N LEU A 128 -12.49 11.82 -1.05
CA LEU A 128 -13.87 11.65 -1.49
C LEU A 128 -14.25 12.77 -2.47
N ASP A 129 -14.57 12.36 -3.70
CA ASP A 129 -14.95 13.24 -4.81
C ASP A 129 -13.90 14.35 -5.11
N GLN A 130 -12.64 14.16 -4.68
CA GLN A 130 -11.53 15.08 -4.94
C GLN A 130 -10.72 14.62 -6.16
N PRO A 131 -10.55 15.45 -7.20
CA PRO A 131 -9.80 15.06 -8.39
C PRO A 131 -8.33 14.77 -8.04
N GLY A 132 -7.79 13.69 -8.60
CA GLY A 132 -6.38 13.34 -8.47
C GLY A 132 -6.13 11.92 -7.97
N PHE A 133 -4.96 11.71 -7.38
CA PHE A 133 -4.52 10.40 -6.89
C PHE A 133 -5.48 9.85 -5.82
N ALA A 134 -5.76 8.55 -5.90
CA ALA A 134 -6.63 7.83 -4.97
C ALA A 134 -8.06 8.38 -4.83
N MET A 135 -8.53 9.21 -5.78
CA MET A 135 -9.92 9.66 -5.84
C MET A 135 -10.88 8.47 -5.78
N TRP A 136 -11.91 8.61 -4.96
CA TRP A 136 -13.02 7.67 -4.92
C TRP A 136 -14.34 8.41 -4.74
N THR A 137 -15.42 7.76 -5.14
CA THR A 137 -16.77 8.27 -5.02
C THR A 137 -17.59 7.24 -4.25
N THR A 138 -18.53 7.70 -3.43
CA THR A 138 -19.38 6.76 -2.69
C THR A 138 -20.19 5.89 -3.66
N PRO A 139 -20.18 4.54 -3.51
CA PRO A 139 -20.99 3.66 -4.35
C PRO A 139 -22.47 3.67 -3.92
N PHE A 140 -22.79 4.27 -2.78
CA PHE A 140 -24.13 4.31 -2.20
C PHE A 140 -24.93 5.50 -2.74
N VAL A 141 -26.25 5.34 -2.84
CA VAL A 141 -27.12 6.47 -3.19
C VAL A 141 -27.01 7.59 -2.13
N PRO A 142 -27.32 8.85 -2.47
CA PRO A 142 -27.37 9.92 -1.49
C PRO A 142 -28.29 9.56 -0.31
N HIS A 143 -27.91 9.95 0.91
CA HIS A 143 -28.70 9.76 2.13
C HIS A 143 -29.08 8.30 2.46
N VAL A 144 -28.27 7.30 2.09
CA VAL A 144 -28.45 5.93 2.60
C VAL A 144 -28.40 5.94 4.12
N LYS A 145 -29.44 5.35 4.73
CA LYS A 145 -29.50 5.10 6.18
C LYS A 145 -29.31 3.61 6.42
N PHE A 146 -28.16 3.25 6.97
CA PHE A 146 -27.90 1.89 7.44
C PHE A 146 -28.56 1.73 8.81
N ARG A 147 -29.60 0.89 8.90
CA ARG A 147 -30.29 0.65 10.18
C ARG A 147 -29.57 -0.46 10.92
N LEU A 148 -28.69 -0.08 11.83
CA LEU A 148 -27.87 -1.02 12.61
C LEU A 148 -28.70 -2.05 13.38
N SER A 149 -29.89 -1.67 13.84
CA SER A 149 -30.84 -2.59 14.51
C SER A 149 -31.35 -3.74 13.64
N GLN A 150 -31.16 -3.67 12.31
CA GLN A 150 -31.53 -4.73 11.37
C GLN A 150 -30.38 -5.69 11.07
N CYS A 151 -29.16 -5.40 11.55
CA CYS A 151 -28.02 -6.30 11.40
C CYS A 151 -28.16 -7.57 12.24
N ASP A 152 -28.93 -7.54 13.33
CA ASP A 152 -29.17 -8.68 14.21
C ASP A 152 -30.20 -9.67 13.64
N SER A 153 -31.07 -9.20 12.74
CA SER A 153 -32.01 -10.06 12.02
C SER A 153 -31.37 -10.56 10.73
N TYR A 154 -31.10 -11.86 10.63
CA TYR A 154 -30.66 -12.51 9.38
C TYR A 154 -31.68 -12.41 8.22
N ALA A 155 -32.84 -11.81 8.46
CA ALA A 155 -33.86 -11.53 7.46
C ALA A 155 -33.40 -10.38 6.54
N ASN A 156 -32.65 -10.75 5.49
CA ASN A 156 -32.29 -9.90 4.35
C ASN A 156 -31.31 -8.74 4.65
N PRO A 157 -30.04 -9.04 4.98
CA PRO A 157 -29.02 -8.04 5.36
C PRO A 157 -28.67 -7.05 4.24
N PHE A 158 -29.11 -7.30 3.00
CA PHE A 158 -28.80 -6.48 1.83
C PHE A 158 -29.83 -5.37 1.56
N LYS A 159 -30.95 -5.33 2.28
CA LYS A 159 -32.07 -4.39 2.02
C LYS A 159 -31.66 -2.91 2.12
N ASP A 160 -30.71 -2.61 3.01
CA ASP A 160 -30.23 -1.24 3.24
C ASP A 160 -29.00 -0.88 2.39
N TRP A 161 -28.42 -1.86 1.69
CA TRP A 161 -27.28 -1.66 0.79
C TRP A 161 -27.74 -1.16 -0.59
N LYS A 162 -28.17 0.10 -0.62
CA LYS A 162 -28.65 0.77 -1.85
C LYS A 162 -27.50 1.44 -2.59
N TYR A 163 -27.11 0.84 -3.71
CA TYR A 163 -26.03 1.36 -4.56
C TYR A 163 -26.56 2.31 -5.63
N LYS A 164 -25.72 3.28 -6.04
CA LYS A 164 -25.96 4.08 -7.24
C LYS A 164 -26.10 3.17 -8.46
N PRO A 165 -26.87 3.57 -9.49
CA PRO A 165 -26.78 2.94 -10.80
C PRO A 165 -25.32 2.92 -11.27
N ASP A 166 -24.95 1.95 -12.09
CA ASP A 166 -23.67 1.94 -12.82
C ASP A 166 -22.36 1.79 -12.03
N VAL A 167 -22.39 1.76 -10.69
CA VAL A 167 -21.19 1.46 -9.89
C VAL A 167 -20.90 -0.05 -9.83
N LYS A 168 -21.96 -0.87 -9.91
CA LYS A 168 -21.86 -2.32 -10.02
C LYS A 168 -21.70 -2.70 -11.49
N ARG A 169 -20.61 -3.40 -11.83
CA ARG A 169 -20.24 -3.83 -13.19
C ARG A 169 -20.09 -5.35 -13.26
N SER A 170 -19.95 -5.87 -14.48
CA SER A 170 -19.66 -7.30 -14.65
C SER A 170 -18.24 -7.63 -14.19
N ASP A 171 -18.02 -8.89 -13.78
CA ASP A 171 -16.69 -9.37 -13.41
C ASP A 171 -15.67 -9.16 -14.55
N LYS A 172 -16.10 -9.38 -15.81
CA LYS A 172 -15.25 -9.23 -16.99
C LYS A 172 -14.78 -7.79 -17.17
N ASP A 173 -15.65 -6.82 -16.91
CA ASP A 173 -15.31 -5.39 -17.03
C ASP A 173 -14.28 -4.98 -15.98
N ILE A 174 -14.50 -5.39 -14.72
CA ILE A 174 -13.57 -5.12 -13.62
C ILE A 174 -12.23 -5.83 -13.85
N GLU A 175 -12.25 -7.10 -14.24
CA GLU A 175 -11.05 -7.89 -14.52
C GLU A 175 -10.23 -7.30 -15.67
N LYS A 176 -10.87 -6.80 -16.74
CA LYS A 176 -10.18 -6.10 -17.84
C LYS A 176 -9.43 -4.85 -17.34
N LYS A 177 -10.08 -4.01 -16.53
CA LYS A 177 -9.44 -2.82 -15.94
C LYS A 177 -8.24 -3.19 -15.07
N LEU A 178 -8.41 -4.18 -14.19
CA LEU A 178 -7.37 -4.62 -13.25
C LEU A 178 -6.20 -5.31 -13.97
N ASN A 179 -6.45 -6.06 -15.04
CA ASN A 179 -5.39 -6.69 -15.83
C ASN A 179 -4.46 -5.66 -16.48
N ASN A 180 -5.00 -4.57 -17.02
CA ASN A 180 -4.19 -3.48 -17.59
C ASN A 180 -3.27 -2.85 -16.54
N ILE A 181 -3.82 -2.56 -15.36
CA ILE A 181 -3.04 -2.02 -14.24
C ILE A 181 -1.99 -3.03 -13.77
N SER A 182 -2.35 -4.31 -13.68
CA SER A 182 -1.44 -5.38 -13.27
C SER A 182 -0.25 -5.51 -14.22
N MET A 183 -0.45 -5.34 -15.53
CA MET A 183 0.64 -5.35 -16.51
C MET A 183 1.58 -4.16 -16.32
N ARG A 184 1.02 -2.95 -16.13
CA ARG A 184 1.82 -1.74 -15.84
C ARG A 184 2.66 -1.90 -14.57
N VAL A 185 2.04 -2.32 -13.48
CA VAL A 185 2.73 -2.53 -12.19
C VAL A 185 3.80 -3.63 -12.29
N ARG A 186 3.60 -4.67 -13.10
CA ARG A 186 4.64 -5.70 -13.34
C ARG A 186 5.82 -5.13 -14.13
N LYS A 187 5.58 -4.23 -15.08
CA LYS A 187 6.65 -3.53 -15.80
C LYS A 187 7.46 -2.64 -14.86
N GLU A 188 6.79 -1.85 -14.02
CA GLU A 188 7.43 -1.01 -12.99
C GLU A 188 8.27 -1.86 -12.02
N TYR A 189 7.72 -2.99 -11.55
CA TYR A 189 8.45 -3.94 -10.71
C TYR A 189 9.77 -4.41 -11.36
N ASN A 190 9.73 -4.80 -12.65
CA ASN A 190 10.94 -5.24 -13.35
C ASN A 190 11.96 -4.11 -13.57
N ILE A 191 11.51 -2.86 -13.77
CA ILE A 191 12.40 -1.70 -13.87
C ILE A 191 13.13 -1.49 -12.55
N ARG A 192 12.41 -1.57 -11.43
CA ARG A 192 12.99 -1.45 -10.09
C ARG A 192 14.00 -2.54 -9.78
N LEU A 193 13.71 -3.80 -10.12
CA LEU A 193 14.70 -4.87 -9.99
C LEU A 193 15.99 -4.59 -10.77
N LYS A 194 15.91 -4.03 -11.98
CA LYS A 194 17.11 -3.63 -12.72
C LYS A 194 17.87 -2.50 -12.04
N ARG A 195 17.18 -1.49 -11.50
CA ARG A 195 17.80 -0.40 -10.72
C ARG A 195 18.56 -0.98 -9.52
N ILE A 196 17.94 -1.89 -8.79
CA ILE A 196 18.53 -2.52 -7.59
C ILE A 196 19.76 -3.36 -7.98
N TRP A 197 19.62 -4.30 -8.92
CA TRP A 197 20.66 -5.31 -9.17
C TRP A 197 21.73 -4.91 -10.18
N ASN A 198 21.49 -3.89 -11.01
CA ASN A 198 22.50 -3.37 -11.94
C ASN A 198 23.23 -2.14 -11.38
N ASN A 199 23.07 -1.84 -10.08
CA ASN A 199 23.78 -0.74 -9.45
C ASN A 199 25.27 -1.13 -9.27
N PRO A 200 26.23 -0.39 -9.86
CA PRO A 200 27.67 -0.71 -9.79
C PRO A 200 28.24 -0.73 -8.37
N LEU A 201 27.51 -0.21 -7.39
CA LEU A 201 27.90 -0.24 -5.97
C LEU A 201 27.70 -1.63 -5.31
N LEU A 202 27.07 -2.59 -6.00
CA LEU A 202 26.82 -3.96 -5.53
C LEU A 202 27.69 -5.03 -6.22
N SER A 203 28.63 -4.63 -7.10
CA SER A 203 29.63 -5.50 -7.74
C SER A 203 31.00 -5.32 -7.09
#